data_AF-A0A150X2A0-F1
#
_entry.id   AF-A0A150X2A0-F1
#
_cell.length_a   1.000
_cell.length_b   1.000
_cell.length_c   1.000
_cell.angle_alpha   90.00
_cell.angle_beta   90.00
_cell.angle_gamma   90.00
#
_symmetry.space_group_name_H-M   'P 1'
#
loop_
_entity.id
_entity.type
_entity.pdbx_description
1 polymer ?
#
loop_
_entity_poly.entity_id
_entity_poly.type
_entity_poly.pdbx_seq_one_letter_code
_entity_poly.pdbx_strand_id
1 'polypeptide(L)'
;MIAMEFKEMKKIWDTQNDEALYVINEDALHRRIKAKKMGTKRKTSFSEVILIVSNLCAGGVVIISHLLKNSGNVAALSMGAMMMIVGAYILFMRSQRIKRDQQTDVSILGDLENAIENINYRIKLSQSMIWFCLIVIAFTMYTVLNSDKSLLNIILISGFFIIGFFMSRWEHKRFNLGKKKQLLDLKEKLINEFEM
;
A
#
# COMPACT_ATOMS: atom_id res chain seq x y z
N MET A 1 -56.31 12.56 9.71
CA MET A 1 -56.56 11.17 9.25
C MET A 1 -55.27 10.43 8.88
N ILE A 2 -54.26 11.09 8.30
CA ILE A 2 -52.95 10.48 7.89
C ILE A 2 -52.08 10.01 9.08
N ALA A 3 -52.22 10.60 10.27
CA ALA A 3 -51.40 10.25 11.43
C ALA A 3 -51.72 8.88 12.06
N MET A 4 -52.92 8.34 11.80
CA MET A 4 -53.37 7.07 12.39
C MET A 4 -52.81 5.87 11.61
N GLU A 5 -52.77 5.96 10.28
CA GLU A 5 -52.21 4.90 9.42
C GLU A 5 -50.70 4.74 9.57
N PHE A 6 -49.97 5.83 9.87
CA PHE A 6 -48.53 5.75 10.10
C PHE A 6 -48.18 4.99 11.40
N LYS A 7 -49.01 5.13 12.45
CA LYS A 7 -48.84 4.37 13.70
C LYS A 7 -49.11 2.88 13.49
N GLU A 8 -50.08 2.52 12.66
CA GLU A 8 -50.36 1.12 12.35
C GLU A 8 -49.28 0.49 11.46
N MET A 9 -48.79 1.21 10.45
CA MET A 9 -47.64 0.76 9.66
C MET A 9 -46.39 0.56 10.52
N LYS A 10 -46.13 1.46 11.47
CA LYS A 10 -45.02 1.30 12.41
C LYS A 10 -45.21 0.10 13.33
N LYS A 11 -46.43 -0.12 13.82
CA LYS A 11 -46.76 -1.29 14.66
C LYS A 11 -46.59 -2.61 13.90
N ILE A 12 -46.96 -2.66 12.63
CA ILE A 12 -46.76 -3.86 11.78
C ILE A 12 -45.28 -4.11 11.51
N TRP A 13 -44.49 -3.06 11.25
CA TRP A 13 -43.03 -3.17 11.12
C TRP A 13 -42.41 -3.70 12.42
N ASP A 14 -42.72 -3.07 13.56
CA ASP A 14 -42.16 -3.46 14.86
C ASP A 14 -42.60 -4.86 15.32
N THR A 15 -43.77 -5.35 14.88
CA THR A 15 -44.26 -6.71 15.23
C THR A 15 -43.69 -7.80 14.30
N GLN A 16 -43.33 -7.46 13.06
CA GLN A 16 -42.77 -8.43 12.10
C GLN A 16 -41.26 -8.58 12.22
N ASN A 17 -40.55 -7.59 12.79
CA ASN A 17 -39.11 -7.63 13.01
C ASN A 17 -38.81 -7.69 14.52
N ASP A 18 -39.13 -8.83 15.15
CA ASP A 18 -38.76 -9.18 16.53
C ASP A 18 -37.22 -9.41 16.70
N GLU A 19 -36.43 -8.86 15.79
CA GLU A 19 -35.00 -8.67 15.94
C GLU A 19 -34.76 -7.20 16.26
N ALA A 20 -34.20 -6.92 17.44
CA ALA A 20 -33.90 -5.56 17.85
C ALA A 20 -33.16 -4.84 16.73
N LEU A 21 -33.67 -3.66 16.33
CA LEU A 21 -33.10 -2.76 15.30
C LEU A 21 -31.60 -2.42 15.52
N TYR A 22 -31.06 -2.81 16.68
CA TYR A 22 -29.71 -2.60 17.20
C TYR A 22 -28.90 -3.89 17.40
N VAL A 23 -29.33 -5.06 16.93
CA VAL A 23 -28.39 -6.18 16.78
C VAL A 23 -27.53 -5.84 15.57
N ILE A 24 -26.42 -5.13 15.82
CA ILE A 24 -25.33 -5.03 14.86
C ILE A 24 -25.04 -6.47 14.45
N ASN A 25 -25.42 -6.82 13.22
CA ASN A 25 -25.21 -8.17 12.72
C ASN A 25 -23.69 -8.39 12.65
N GLU A 26 -23.13 -8.98 13.69
CA GLU A 26 -21.68 -9.15 13.88
C GLU A 26 -21.09 -9.89 12.69
N ASP A 27 -21.83 -10.86 12.12
CA ASP A 27 -21.44 -11.57 10.91
C ASP A 27 -21.39 -10.66 9.67
N ALA A 28 -22.32 -9.71 9.52
CA ALA A 28 -22.31 -8.75 8.43
C ALA A 28 -21.18 -7.73 8.59
N LEU A 29 -20.91 -7.29 9.82
CA LEU A 29 -19.80 -6.41 10.15
C LEU A 29 -18.45 -7.10 9.92
N HIS A 30 -18.29 -8.32 10.43
CA HIS A 30 -17.11 -9.14 10.27
C HIS A 30 -16.86 -9.47 8.78
N ARG A 31 -17.90 -9.80 8.01
CA ARG A 31 -17.80 -9.97 6.54
C ARG A 31 -17.34 -8.71 5.83
N ARG A 32 -17.86 -7.53 6.19
CA ARG A 32 -17.41 -6.25 5.62
C ARG A 32 -15.95 -5.95 5.96
N ILE A 33 -15.54 -6.17 7.20
CA ILE A 33 -14.15 -5.99 7.64
C ILE A 33 -13.22 -6.93 6.87
N LYS A 34 -13.57 -8.21 6.77
CA LYS A 34 -12.82 -9.22 6.02
C LYS A 34 -12.71 -8.88 4.53
N ALA A 35 -13.80 -8.44 3.90
CA ALA A 35 -13.78 -7.99 2.51
C ALA A 35 -12.86 -6.77 2.30
N LYS A 36 -12.89 -5.78 3.22
CA LYS A 36 -12.02 -4.59 3.17
C LYS A 36 -10.55 -4.93 3.42
N LYS A 37 -10.28 -5.90 4.32
CA LYS A 37 -8.95 -6.49 4.57
C LYS A 37 -8.41 -7.16 3.31
N MET A 38 -9.19 -8.03 2.67
CA MET A 38 -8.81 -8.72 1.42
C MET A 38 -8.56 -7.74 0.28
N GLY A 39 -9.42 -6.73 0.09
CA GLY A 39 -9.23 -5.71 -0.94
C GLY A 39 -7.94 -4.91 -0.76
N THR A 40 -7.60 -4.56 0.48
CA THR A 40 -6.35 -3.87 0.80
C THR A 40 -5.14 -4.79 0.60
N LYS A 41 -5.22 -6.05 1.04
CA LYS A 41 -4.18 -7.07 0.86
C LYS A 41 -3.85 -7.31 -0.62
N ARG A 42 -4.86 -7.39 -1.48
CA ARG A 42 -4.68 -7.57 -2.93
C ARG A 42 -3.93 -6.38 -3.55
N LYS A 43 -4.33 -5.15 -3.21
CA LYS A 43 -3.65 -3.93 -3.70
C LYS A 43 -2.19 -3.85 -3.21
N THR A 44 -1.94 -4.11 -1.93
CA THR A 44 -0.57 -4.13 -1.38
C THR A 44 0.29 -5.22 -2.04
N SER A 45 -0.27 -6.42 -2.21
CA SER A 45 0.42 -7.53 -2.89
C SER A 45 0.81 -7.16 -4.32
N PHE A 46 -0.10 -6.54 -5.06
CA PHE A 46 0.16 -6.10 -6.44
C PHE A 46 1.26 -5.04 -6.50
N SER A 47 1.19 -4.00 -5.65
CA SER A 47 2.23 -2.96 -5.60
C SER A 47 3.61 -3.51 -5.23
N GLU A 48 3.68 -4.45 -4.28
CA GLU A 48 4.94 -5.10 -3.92
C GLU A 48 5.52 -5.90 -5.09
N VAL A 49 4.71 -6.70 -5.80
CA VAL A 49 5.18 -7.48 -6.96
C VAL A 49 5.73 -6.56 -8.05
N ILE A 50 5.00 -5.48 -8.38
CA ILE A 50 5.46 -4.50 -9.37
C ILE A 50 6.83 -3.94 -8.97
N LEU A 51 7.00 -3.51 -7.72
CA LEU A 51 8.25 -2.92 -7.25
C LEU A 51 9.42 -3.92 -7.26
N ILE A 52 9.16 -5.17 -6.90
CA ILE A 52 10.16 -6.24 -6.94
C ILE A 52 10.60 -6.48 -8.39
N VAL A 53 9.64 -6.73 -9.28
CA VAL A 53 9.92 -7.04 -10.69
C VAL A 53 10.61 -5.86 -11.36
N SER A 54 10.14 -4.63 -11.13
CA SER A 54 10.75 -3.45 -11.73
C SER A 54 12.20 -3.26 -11.28
N ASN A 55 12.50 -3.43 -9.99
CA ASN A 55 13.86 -3.27 -9.47
C ASN A 55 14.81 -4.38 -9.94
N LEU A 56 14.36 -5.63 -9.94
CA LEU A 56 15.18 -6.75 -10.40
C LEU A 56 15.45 -6.68 -11.91
N CYS A 57 14.42 -6.39 -12.72
CA CYS A 57 14.57 -6.25 -14.16
C CYS A 57 15.45 -5.04 -14.52
N ALA A 58 15.17 -3.86 -13.95
CA ALA A 58 15.95 -2.66 -14.26
C ALA A 58 17.40 -2.78 -13.76
N GLY A 59 17.62 -3.27 -12.53
CA GLY A 59 18.94 -3.54 -11.99
C GLY A 59 19.73 -4.53 -12.84
N GLY A 60 19.10 -5.64 -13.24
CA GLY A 60 19.68 -6.64 -14.14
C GLY A 60 20.05 -6.08 -15.51
N VAL A 61 19.15 -5.32 -16.15
CA VAL A 61 19.41 -4.68 -17.45
C VAL A 61 20.59 -3.70 -17.35
N VAL A 62 20.65 -2.89 -16.31
CA VAL A 62 21.76 -1.93 -16.11
C VAL A 62 23.09 -2.67 -15.97
N ILE A 63 23.15 -3.71 -15.13
CA ILE A 63 24.37 -4.49 -14.91
C ILE A 63 24.81 -5.18 -16.22
N ILE A 64 23.92 -5.93 -16.86
CA ILE A 64 24.22 -6.68 -18.09
C ILE A 64 24.68 -5.72 -19.20
N SER A 65 23.99 -4.59 -19.39
CA SER A 65 24.32 -3.62 -20.43
C SER A 65 25.70 -3.00 -20.26
N HIS A 66 26.11 -2.73 -19.01
CA HIS A 66 27.42 -2.15 -18.72
C HIS A 66 28.56 -3.18 -18.73
N LEU A 67 28.29 -4.43 -18.32
CA LEU A 67 29.24 -5.54 -18.45
C LEU A 67 29.52 -5.88 -19.92
N LEU A 68 28.48 -5.99 -20.76
CA LEU A 68 28.64 -6.30 -22.19
C LEU A 68 29.38 -5.20 -22.96
N LYS A 69 29.19 -3.93 -22.57
CA LYS A 69 29.85 -2.79 -23.21
C LYS A 69 31.27 -2.56 -22.68
N ASN A 70 31.72 -3.31 -21.68
CA ASN A 70 32.96 -3.11 -20.93
C ASN A 70 33.20 -1.64 -20.51
N SER A 71 32.10 -0.90 -20.35
CA SER A 71 32.14 0.47 -19.89
C SER A 71 32.36 0.39 -18.40
N GLY A 72 33.58 0.66 -17.92
CA GLY A 72 33.96 0.65 -16.51
C GLY A 72 33.26 1.72 -15.65
N ASN A 73 32.01 2.04 -15.96
CA ASN A 73 31.19 3.00 -15.24
C ASN A 73 30.72 2.37 -13.92
N VAL A 74 31.58 2.47 -12.93
CA VAL A 74 31.36 1.95 -11.57
C VAL A 74 30.06 2.48 -11.00
N ALA A 75 29.70 3.74 -11.25
CA ALA A 75 28.46 4.33 -10.75
C ALA A 75 27.19 3.64 -11.28
N ALA A 76 27.18 3.28 -12.56
CA ALA A 76 26.04 2.55 -13.15
C ALA A 76 25.93 1.12 -12.60
N LEU A 77 27.07 0.44 -12.41
CA LEU A 77 27.11 -0.89 -11.79
C LEU A 77 26.65 -0.85 -10.33
N SER A 78 27.09 0.14 -9.55
CA SER A 78 26.64 0.36 -8.17
C SER A 78 25.14 0.65 -8.10
N MET A 79 24.62 1.45 -9.02
CA MET A 79 23.17 1.71 -9.12
C MET A 79 22.40 0.42 -9.41
N GLY A 80 22.83 -0.37 -10.39
CA GLY A 80 22.19 -1.65 -10.72
C GLY A 80 22.22 -2.63 -9.55
N ALA A 81 23.36 -2.73 -8.84
CA ALA A 81 23.49 -3.55 -7.64
C ALA A 81 22.55 -3.07 -6.51
N MET A 82 22.44 -1.77 -6.31
CA MET A 82 21.53 -1.19 -5.32
C MET A 82 20.07 -1.53 -5.64
N MET A 83 19.65 -1.45 -6.90
CA MET A 83 18.30 -1.84 -7.34
C MET A 83 18.03 -3.32 -7.04
N MET A 84 19.00 -4.20 -7.29
CA MET A 84 18.89 -5.62 -6.96
C MET A 84 18.73 -5.86 -5.46
N ILE A 85 19.55 -5.18 -4.63
CA ILE A 85 19.48 -5.26 -3.17
C ILE A 85 18.11 -4.81 -2.66
N VAL A 86 17.59 -3.69 -3.18
CA VAL A 86 16.26 -3.20 -2.80
C VAL A 86 15.16 -4.16 -3.23
N GLY A 87 15.22 -4.73 -4.43
CA GLY A 87 14.29 -5.77 -4.88
C GLY A 87 14.27 -6.98 -3.95
N ALA A 88 15.45 -7.48 -3.56
CA ALA A 88 15.61 -8.57 -2.61
C ALA A 88 15.09 -8.22 -1.20
N TYR A 89 15.35 -7.00 -0.73
CA TYR A 89 14.84 -6.50 0.55
C TYR A 89 13.31 -6.47 0.58
N ILE A 90 12.65 -5.98 -0.48
CA ILE A 90 11.18 -5.98 -0.57
C ILE A 90 10.64 -7.42 -0.59
N LEU A 91 11.29 -8.34 -1.29
CA LEU A 91 10.94 -9.77 -1.29
C LEU A 91 11.00 -10.38 0.12
N PHE A 92 12.05 -10.05 0.87
CA PHE A 92 12.20 -10.49 2.25
C PHE A 92 11.10 -9.94 3.16
N MET A 93 10.82 -8.64 3.07
CA MET A 93 9.75 -7.98 3.84
C MET A 93 8.36 -8.54 3.48
N ARG A 94 8.10 -8.80 2.19
CA ARG A 94 6.87 -9.46 1.73
C ARG A 94 6.72 -10.86 2.34
N SER A 95 7.78 -11.64 2.38
CA SER A 95 7.78 -12.98 2.98
C SER A 95 7.46 -12.93 4.47
N GLN A 96 8.04 -11.97 5.20
CA GLN A 96 7.69 -11.75 6.61
C GLN A 96 6.22 -11.37 6.81
N ARG A 97 5.69 -10.47 5.97
CA ARG A 97 4.28 -10.06 6.02
C ARG A 97 3.33 -11.24 5.83
N ILE A 98 3.61 -12.12 4.86
CA ILE A 98 2.78 -13.29 4.60
C ILE A 98 2.76 -14.25 5.80
N LYS A 99 3.91 -14.44 6.46
CA LYS A 99 4.00 -15.27 7.68
C LYS A 99 3.19 -14.69 8.85
N ARG A 100 3.25 -13.38 9.07
CA ARG A 100 2.49 -12.70 10.14
C ARG A 100 0.98 -12.75 9.91
N ASP A 101 0.55 -12.61 8.66
CA ASP A 101 -0.86 -12.68 8.27
C ASP A 101 -1.49 -14.07 8.53
N GLN A 102 -0.69 -15.14 8.66
CA GLN A 102 -1.17 -16.50 8.94
C GLN A 102 -1.33 -16.79 10.44
N GLN A 103 -0.77 -15.96 11.32
CA GLN A 103 -0.73 -16.19 12.77
C GLN A 103 -1.74 -15.35 13.56
N THR A 104 -2.63 -14.60 12.90
CA THR A 104 -3.58 -13.71 13.59
C THR A 104 -4.82 -14.46 14.08
N ASP A 105 -5.17 -14.27 15.35
CA ASP A 105 -6.38 -14.79 15.98
C ASP A 105 -7.66 -14.35 15.27
N VAL A 106 -8.69 -15.20 15.28
CA VAL A 106 -9.96 -15.04 14.55
C VAL A 106 -10.93 -14.05 15.25
N SER A 107 -10.43 -13.07 16.01
CA SER A 107 -11.25 -12.08 16.71
C SER A 107 -11.43 -10.79 15.89
N ILE A 108 -12.57 -10.10 16.05
CA ILE A 108 -12.86 -8.83 15.35
C ILE A 108 -11.80 -7.76 15.68
N LEU A 109 -11.40 -7.68 16.97
CA LEU A 109 -10.37 -6.76 17.43
C LEU A 109 -9.00 -7.13 16.85
N GLY A 110 -8.63 -8.42 16.84
CA GLY A 110 -7.39 -8.91 16.24
C GLY A 110 -7.31 -8.66 14.73
N ASP A 111 -8.43 -8.80 14.01
CA ASP A 111 -8.51 -8.47 12.59
C ASP A 111 -8.33 -6.98 12.31
N LEU A 112 -8.83 -6.12 13.20
CA LEU A 112 -8.67 -4.67 13.11
C LEU A 112 -7.23 -4.24 13.40
N GLU A 113 -6.60 -4.82 14.43
CA GLU A 113 -5.19 -4.55 14.76
C GLU A 113 -4.26 -5.00 13.64
N ASN A 114 -4.47 -6.20 13.10
CA ASN A 114 -3.73 -6.67 11.93
C ASN A 114 -3.95 -5.75 10.71
N ALA A 115 -5.16 -5.21 10.50
CA ALA A 115 -5.40 -4.22 9.45
C ALA A 115 -4.62 -2.91 9.66
N ILE A 116 -4.52 -2.43 10.91
CA ILE A 116 -3.75 -1.24 11.29
C ILE A 116 -2.25 -1.48 11.08
N GLU A 117 -1.72 -2.63 11.52
CA GLU A 117 -0.32 -3.00 11.29
C GLU A 117 0.03 -3.07 9.80
N ASN A 118 -0.84 -3.70 9.01
CA ASN A 118 -0.68 -3.79 7.56
C ASN A 118 -0.64 -2.40 6.88
N ILE A 119 -1.46 -1.44 7.34
CA ILE A 119 -1.42 -0.06 6.83
C ILE A 119 -0.17 0.68 7.30
N ASN A 120 0.28 0.48 8.54
CA ASN A 120 1.54 1.06 9.02
C ASN A 120 2.73 0.55 8.21
N TYR A 121 2.78 -0.76 7.92
CA TYR A 121 3.78 -1.34 7.02
C TYR A 121 3.73 -0.70 5.62
N ARG A 122 2.52 -0.53 5.04
CA ARG A 122 2.35 0.11 3.72
C ARG A 122 2.84 1.56 3.71
N ILE A 123 2.60 2.31 4.79
CA ILE A 123 3.08 3.69 4.95
C ILE A 123 4.61 3.73 5.01
N LYS A 124 5.22 2.89 5.86
CA LYS A 124 6.69 2.80 5.99
C LYS A 124 7.34 2.42 4.66
N LEU A 125 6.81 1.38 3.99
CA LEU A 125 7.30 0.94 2.68
C LEU A 125 7.22 2.07 1.65
N SER A 126 6.08 2.76 1.57
CA SER A 126 5.90 3.89 0.65
C SER A 126 6.86 5.05 0.95
N GLN A 127 7.09 5.38 2.22
CA GLN A 127 8.05 6.42 2.60
C GLN A 127 9.49 6.03 2.24
N SER A 128 9.90 4.78 2.49
CA SER A 128 11.21 4.28 2.08
C SER A 128 11.39 4.30 0.56
N MET A 129 10.33 4.00 -0.21
CA MET A 129 10.39 4.05 -1.68
C MET A 129 10.56 5.47 -2.23
N ILE A 130 10.04 6.49 -1.55
CA ILE A 130 10.26 7.90 -1.94
C ILE A 130 11.74 8.25 -1.78
N TRP A 131 12.36 7.89 -0.65
CA TRP A 131 13.79 8.09 -0.43
C TRP A 131 14.65 7.32 -1.42
N PHE A 132 14.30 6.07 -1.69
CA PHE A 132 14.99 5.26 -2.69
C PHE A 132 14.90 5.86 -4.09
N CYS A 133 13.73 6.35 -4.49
CA CYS A 133 13.53 7.02 -5.78
C CYS A 133 14.44 8.24 -5.93
N LEU A 134 14.59 9.06 -4.88
CA LEU A 134 15.52 10.20 -4.89
C LEU A 134 16.98 9.77 -5.11
N ILE A 135 17.41 8.69 -4.47
CA ILE A 135 18.77 8.16 -4.66
C ILE A 135 18.97 7.68 -6.10
N VAL A 136 18.02 6.93 -6.66
CA VAL A 136 18.08 6.45 -8.05
C VAL A 136 18.12 7.63 -9.04
N ILE A 137 17.34 8.68 -8.79
CA ILE A 137 17.37 9.91 -9.60
C ILE A 137 18.76 10.55 -9.57
N ALA A 138 19.36 10.68 -8.38
CA ALA A 138 20.67 11.28 -8.23
C ALA A 138 21.76 10.48 -8.98
N PHE A 139 21.76 9.15 -8.83
CA PHE A 139 22.67 8.27 -9.56
C PHE A 139 22.46 8.35 -11.07
N THR A 140 21.19 8.32 -11.52
CA THR A 140 20.88 8.38 -12.95
C THR A 140 21.35 9.71 -13.56
N MET A 141 21.13 10.82 -12.87
CA MET A 141 21.62 12.14 -13.29
C MET A 141 23.14 12.17 -13.36
N TYR A 142 23.83 11.66 -12.34
CA TYR A 142 25.30 11.58 -12.33
C TYR A 142 25.83 10.76 -13.52
N THR A 143 25.24 9.60 -13.80
CA THR A 143 25.63 8.75 -14.93
C THR A 143 25.37 9.45 -16.27
N VAL A 144 24.24 10.13 -16.42
CA VAL A 144 23.86 10.81 -17.66
C VAL A 144 24.72 12.04 -17.91
N LEU A 145 25.04 12.84 -16.90
CA LEU A 145 25.91 14.02 -17.01
C LEU A 145 27.35 13.65 -17.40
N ASN A 146 27.84 12.50 -16.93
CA ASN A 146 29.16 11.98 -17.29
C ASN A 146 29.16 11.19 -18.61
N SER A 147 28.03 11.08 -19.29
CA SER A 147 27.94 10.43 -20.59
C SER A 147 27.77 11.48 -21.69
N ASP A 148 28.38 11.28 -22.86
CA ASP A 148 28.18 12.12 -24.06
C ASP A 148 26.80 11.89 -24.71
N LYS A 149 25.73 11.87 -23.90
CA LYS A 149 24.36 11.67 -24.37
C LYS A 149 23.73 13.01 -24.76
N SER A 150 22.93 12.96 -25.82
CA SER A 150 22.13 14.10 -26.27
C SER A 150 21.25 14.69 -25.17
N LEU A 151 21.16 16.03 -25.12
CA LEU A 151 20.33 16.80 -24.19
C LEU A 151 18.87 16.34 -24.17
N LEU A 152 18.33 15.86 -25.30
CA LEU A 152 16.96 15.33 -25.38
C LEU A 152 16.75 14.13 -24.45
N ASN A 153 17.73 13.23 -24.37
CA ASN A 153 17.67 12.07 -23.48
C ASN A 153 17.65 12.49 -22.01
N ILE A 154 18.40 13.54 -21.65
CA ILE A 154 18.44 14.09 -20.30
C ILE A 154 17.07 14.64 -19.91
N ILE A 155 16.46 15.43 -20.78
CA ILE A 155 15.14 16.03 -20.55
C ILE A 155 14.06 14.95 -20.41
N LEU A 156 14.07 13.93 -21.29
CA LEU A 156 13.08 12.85 -21.27
C LEU A 156 13.18 12.02 -19.98
N ILE A 157 14.40 11.63 -19.59
CA ILE A 157 14.65 10.90 -18.34
C ILE A 157 14.21 11.72 -17.12
N SER A 158 14.56 13.00 -17.09
CA SER A 158 14.17 13.93 -16.01
C SER A 158 12.66 14.06 -15.88
N GLY A 159 11.95 14.23 -17.00
CA GLY A 159 10.49 14.32 -17.03
C GLY A 159 9.81 13.07 -16.49
N PHE A 160 10.30 11.88 -16.89
CA PHE A 160 9.79 10.61 -16.39
C PHE A 160 9.91 10.48 -14.86
N PHE A 161 11.06 10.87 -14.30
CA PHE A 161 11.28 10.84 -12.86
C PHE A 161 10.44 11.83 -12.08
N ILE A 162 10.21 13.04 -12.62
CA ILE A 162 9.34 14.05 -11.99
C ILE A 162 7.92 13.49 -11.87
N ILE A 163 7.39 12.92 -12.96
CA ILE A 163 6.05 12.31 -12.97
C ILE A 163 5.97 11.17 -11.96
N GLY A 164 6.96 10.26 -11.96
CA GLY A 164 7.03 9.14 -11.02
C GLY A 164 7.07 9.60 -9.56
N PHE A 165 7.85 10.64 -9.24
CA PHE A 165 7.96 11.20 -7.90
C PHE A 165 6.63 11.81 -7.44
N PHE A 166 5.97 12.61 -8.28
CA PHE A 166 4.68 13.20 -7.97
C PHE A 166 3.61 12.13 -7.75
N MET A 167 3.59 11.09 -8.59
CA MET A 167 2.62 9.99 -8.49
C MET A 167 2.82 9.19 -7.19
N SER A 168 4.08 8.92 -6.83
CA SER A 168 4.43 8.23 -5.57
C SER A 168 4.06 9.06 -4.33
N ARG A 169 4.32 10.37 -4.35
CA ARG A 169 3.96 11.29 -3.26
C ARG A 169 2.44 11.47 -3.14
N TRP A 170 1.73 11.50 -4.27
CA TRP A 170 0.27 11.60 -4.30
C TRP A 170 -0.41 10.34 -3.75
N GLU A 171 0.07 9.15 -4.13
CA GLU A 171 -0.46 7.89 -3.58
C GLU A 171 -0.25 7.82 -2.06
N HIS A 172 0.94 8.20 -1.58
CA HIS A 172 1.26 8.22 -0.16
C HIS A 172 0.32 9.13 0.63
N LYS A 173 0.15 10.38 0.18
CA LYS A 173 -0.63 11.39 0.92
C LYS A 173 -2.12 11.13 0.88
N ARG A 174 -2.67 10.73 -0.28
CA ARG A 174 -4.12 10.66 -0.47
C ARG A 174 -4.74 9.33 -0.02
N PHE A 175 -4.07 8.21 -0.25
CA PHE A 175 -4.68 6.89 -0.01
C PHE A 175 -4.26 6.25 1.30
N ASN A 176 -3.00 6.39 1.73
CA ASN A 176 -2.49 5.66 2.89
C ASN A 176 -2.86 6.34 4.22
N LEU A 177 -2.73 7.67 4.29
CA LEU A 177 -3.04 8.43 5.51
C LEU A 177 -4.54 8.47 5.81
N GLY A 178 -5.39 8.66 4.80
CA GLY A 178 -6.85 8.68 4.98
C GLY A 178 -7.39 7.35 5.50
N LYS A 179 -6.89 6.23 4.96
CA LYS A 179 -7.29 4.89 5.41
C LYS A 179 -6.83 4.58 6.83
N LYS A 180 -5.62 5.02 7.22
CA LYS A 180 -5.15 4.88 8.61
C LYS A 180 -6.10 5.59 9.57
N LYS A 181 -6.48 6.84 9.27
CA LYS A 181 -7.40 7.61 10.12
C LYS A 181 -8.76 6.94 10.29
N GLN A 182 -9.33 6.40 9.20
CA GLN A 182 -10.60 5.68 9.25
C GLN A 182 -10.55 4.39 10.10
N LEU A 183 -9.43 3.67 10.09
CA LEU A 183 -9.31 2.45 10.91
C LEU A 183 -9.07 2.76 12.39
N LEU A 184 -8.36 3.84 12.70
CA LEU A 184 -8.20 4.29 14.08
C LEU A 184 -9.55 4.75 14.66
N ASP A 185 -10.33 5.51 13.90
CA ASP A 185 -11.68 5.95 14.29
C ASP A 185 -12.65 4.76 14.51
N LEU A 186 -12.54 3.70 13.69
CA LEU A 186 -13.29 2.45 13.90
C LEU A 186 -12.85 1.69 15.16
N LYS A 187 -11.54 1.68 15.48
CA LYS A 187 -11.03 1.05 16.71
C LYS A 187 -11.57 1.75 17.94
N GLU A 188 -11.52 3.08 17.94
CA GLU A 188 -11.98 3.91 19.05
C GLU A 188 -13.48 3.72 19.31
N LYS A 189 -14.30 3.68 18.25
CA LYS A 189 -15.74 3.42 18.37
C LYS A 189 -16.06 2.03 18.93
N LEU A 190 -15.36 1.00 18.46
CA LEU A 190 -15.59 -0.37 18.94
C LEU A 190 -15.18 -0.53 20.42
N ILE A 191 -14.05 0.06 20.84
CA ILE A 191 -13.63 0.02 22.25
C ILE A 191 -14.69 0.68 23.14
N ASN A 192 -15.19 1.87 22.74
CA ASN A 192 -16.20 2.58 23.50
C ASN A 192 -17.56 1.85 23.55
N GLU A 193 -17.94 1.10 22.50
CA GLU A 193 -19.16 0.27 22.48
C GLU A 193 -19.03 -1.02 23.30
N PHE A 194 -17.83 -1.60 23.41
CA PHE A 194 -17.58 -2.82 24.21
C PHE A 194 -17.28 -2.55 25.69
N GLU A 195 -16.92 -1.31 26.07
CA GLU A 195 -16.70 -0.87 27.46
C GLU A 195 -17.96 -0.30 28.15
N MET A 196 -19.05 -0.08 27.40
CA MET A 196 -20.39 0.29 27.93
C MET A 196 -21.26 -0.95 28.16
#